data_AF-A0A7M3M8Z7-F1
#
_entry.id   AF-A0A7M3M8Z7-F1
#
_cell.length_a   1.000
_cell.length_b   1.000
_cell.length_c   1.000
_cell.angle_alpha   90.00
_cell.angle_beta   90.00
_cell.angle_gamma   90.00
#
_symmetry.space_group_name_H-M   'P 1'
#
loop_
_entity.id
_entity.type
_entity.pdbx_description
1 polymer ?
#
loop_
_entity_poly.entity_id
_entity_poly.type
_entity_poly.pdbx_seq_one_letter_code
_entity_poly.pdbx_strand_id
1 'polypeptide(L)'
;RVAHFAPILLPGGDVAVKEPWLIAQRCLHALGITKPGTRPWPWLDEFGAMSSMLPQMLEKKINAPVTTSCGRLFDGVAAILAIANAASDEGQAAIRMDGIQNSSETAAYACPMSEDGAMEPLALFITVHDDWEVGVRAGVVNLRFHLGLIK
;
A
#
# COMPACT_ATOMS: atom_id res chain seq x y z
N ARG A 1 -25.77 -0.58 -0.80
CA ARG A 1 -24.40 -0.79 -1.31
C ARG A 1 -23.49 -0.08 -0.31
N VAL A 2 -22.86 -0.84 0.60
CA VAL A 2 -22.13 -0.30 1.76
C VAL A 2 -20.67 -0.10 1.34
N ALA A 3 -20.30 1.15 1.05
CA ALA A 3 -18.97 1.65 0.68
C ALA A 3 -18.20 0.91 -0.45
N HIS A 4 -17.49 1.67 -1.28
CA HIS A 4 -16.55 1.11 -2.26
C HIS A 4 -15.21 1.86 -2.18
N PHE A 5 -14.10 1.35 -2.71
CA PHE A 5 -12.85 2.12 -2.69
C PHE A 5 -12.75 2.98 -3.95
N ALA A 6 -12.20 4.19 -3.81
CA ALA A 6 -11.87 5.01 -4.96
C ALA A 6 -10.90 4.23 -5.88
N PRO A 7 -11.13 4.25 -7.20
CA PRO A 7 -10.34 3.47 -8.16
C PRO A 7 -8.87 3.92 -8.19
N ILE A 8 -7.95 2.98 -7.97
CA ILE A 8 -6.51 3.19 -8.21
C ILE A 8 -6.13 2.53 -9.54
N LEU A 9 -5.41 3.25 -10.39
CA LEU A 9 -4.82 2.72 -11.62
C LEU A 9 -3.67 1.75 -11.25
N LEU A 10 -3.90 0.45 -11.37
CA LEU A 10 -2.91 -0.59 -11.12
C LEU A 10 -2.58 -1.38 -12.40
N PRO A 11 -1.44 -1.14 -13.05
CA PRO A 11 -0.90 -2.07 -14.02
C PRO A 11 -0.73 -3.54 -13.63
N GLY A 12 -1.18 -4.44 -14.48
CA GLY A 12 -1.09 -5.89 -14.26
C GLY A 12 -2.33 -6.46 -13.59
N GLY A 13 -2.95 -7.43 -14.27
CA GLY A 13 -3.95 -8.33 -13.70
C GLY A 13 -3.33 -9.20 -12.60
N ASP A 14 -3.54 -10.51 -12.64
CA ASP A 14 -3.11 -11.45 -11.58
C ASP A 14 -1.61 -11.37 -11.18
N VAL A 15 -0.76 -10.73 -11.98
CA VAL A 15 0.66 -10.45 -11.66
C VAL A 15 0.81 -9.51 -10.46
N ALA A 16 -0.09 -8.53 -10.25
CA ALA A 16 -0.03 -7.63 -9.10
C ALA A 16 -0.25 -8.34 -7.76
N VAL A 17 -0.87 -9.54 -7.77
CA VAL A 17 -0.95 -10.42 -6.58
C VAL A 17 0.45 -10.87 -6.15
N LYS A 18 1.34 -11.12 -7.11
CA LYS A 18 2.65 -11.74 -6.87
C LYS A 18 3.72 -10.72 -6.48
N GLU A 19 3.51 -9.46 -6.84
CA GLU A 19 4.48 -8.37 -6.65
C GLU A 19 3.87 -7.18 -5.86
N PRO A 20 3.64 -7.33 -4.54
CA PRO A 20 3.07 -6.27 -3.69
C PRO A 20 3.80 -4.92 -3.75
N TRP A 21 5.11 -4.93 -4.00
CA TRP A 21 5.93 -3.72 -4.12
C TRP A 21 5.50 -2.82 -5.29
N LEU A 22 4.99 -3.39 -6.39
CA LEU A 22 4.44 -2.61 -7.51
C LEU A 22 3.24 -1.79 -7.08
N ILE A 23 2.41 -2.33 -6.19
CA ILE A 23 1.23 -1.64 -5.69
C ILE A 23 1.66 -0.48 -4.79
N ALA A 24 2.59 -0.74 -3.86
CA ALA A 24 3.15 0.30 -3.00
C ALA A 24 3.74 1.46 -3.80
N GLN A 25 4.59 1.17 -4.80
CA GLN A 25 5.24 2.21 -5.60
C GLN A 25 4.25 3.00 -6.46
N ARG A 26 3.12 2.41 -6.87
CA ARG A 26 2.05 3.15 -7.56
C ARG A 26 1.28 4.07 -6.66
N CYS A 27 0.98 3.63 -5.44
CA CYS A 27 0.38 4.51 -4.44
C CYS A 27 1.30 5.70 -4.19
N LEU A 28 2.60 5.48 -4.03
CA LEU A 28 3.60 6.55 -3.92
C LEU A 28 3.60 7.47 -5.14
N HIS A 29 3.63 6.92 -6.35
CA HIS A 29 3.58 7.71 -7.59
C HIS A 29 2.30 8.54 -7.71
N ALA A 30 1.14 7.97 -7.35
CA ALA A 30 -0.15 8.67 -7.35
C ALA A 30 -0.19 9.80 -6.31
N LEU A 31 0.57 9.67 -5.22
CA LEU A 31 0.81 10.70 -4.20
C LEU A 31 1.90 11.70 -4.59
N GLY A 32 2.52 11.58 -5.78
CA GLY A 32 3.61 12.44 -6.24
C GLY A 32 4.99 12.11 -5.66
N ILE A 33 5.12 10.99 -4.95
CA ILE A 33 6.36 10.51 -4.35
C ILE A 33 7.07 9.60 -5.36
N THR A 34 8.06 10.16 -6.07
CA THR A 34 8.77 9.47 -7.17
C THR A 34 10.17 8.98 -6.79
N LYS A 35 10.64 9.32 -5.58
CA LYS A 35 11.94 8.91 -5.05
C LYS A 35 11.82 8.59 -3.55
N PRO A 36 12.69 7.73 -3.01
CA PRO A 36 12.74 7.45 -1.57
C PRO A 36 13.05 8.73 -0.77
N GLY A 37 12.50 8.80 0.45
CA GLY A 37 12.73 9.88 1.40
C GLY A 37 13.94 9.60 2.28
N THR A 38 13.71 9.64 3.59
CA THR A 38 14.69 9.35 4.64
C THR A 38 15.10 7.87 4.65
N ARG A 39 14.21 6.99 4.18
CA ARG A 39 14.43 5.55 4.14
C ARG A 39 14.44 5.05 2.69
N PRO A 40 15.32 4.11 2.33
CA PRO A 40 15.21 3.42 1.05
C PRO A 40 13.92 2.60 1.04
N TRP A 41 13.21 2.57 -0.10
CA TRP A 41 12.04 1.70 -0.21
C TRP A 41 12.47 0.22 -0.04
N PRO A 42 11.67 -0.61 0.67
CA PRO A 42 12.09 -1.98 1.03
C PRO A 42 12.39 -2.92 -0.14
N TRP A 43 11.91 -2.60 -1.34
CA TRP A 43 12.08 -3.41 -2.55
C TRP A 43 13.27 -2.99 -3.41
N LEU A 44 14.03 -1.95 -3.05
CA LEU A 44 15.10 -1.43 -3.91
C LEU A 44 16.28 -2.40 -4.08
N ASP A 45 16.59 -3.19 -3.06
CA ASP A 45 17.72 -4.13 -3.11
C ASP A 45 17.50 -5.22 -4.18
N GLU A 46 16.26 -5.67 -4.35
CA GLU A 46 15.89 -6.74 -5.29
C GLU A 46 15.37 -6.19 -6.63
N PHE A 47 14.58 -5.12 -6.59
CA PHE A 47 13.85 -4.59 -7.74
C PHE A 47 14.26 -3.17 -8.15
N GLY A 48 15.40 -2.65 -7.68
CA GLY A 48 15.82 -1.26 -7.92
C GLY A 48 15.83 -0.84 -9.38
N ALA A 49 16.31 -1.70 -10.29
CA ALA A 49 16.29 -1.42 -11.72
C ALA A 49 14.87 -1.27 -12.28
N MET A 50 13.95 -2.18 -11.94
CA MET A 50 12.55 -2.13 -12.37
C MET A 50 11.81 -0.94 -11.74
N SER A 51 12.04 -0.71 -10.44
CA SER A 51 11.51 0.43 -9.68
C SER A 51 11.86 1.76 -10.35
N SER A 52 13.08 1.93 -10.85
CA SER A 52 13.48 3.17 -11.53
C SER A 52 12.75 3.44 -12.85
N MET A 53 12.27 2.41 -13.54
CA MET A 53 11.56 2.52 -14.82
C MET A 53 10.05 2.69 -14.64
N LEU A 54 9.52 2.31 -13.47
CA LEU A 54 8.08 2.25 -13.22
C LEU A 54 7.35 3.59 -13.39
N PRO A 55 7.86 4.75 -12.89
CA PRO A 55 7.19 6.04 -13.09
C PRO A 55 6.91 6.36 -14.56
N GLN A 56 7.91 6.15 -15.43
CA GLN A 56 7.78 6.39 -16.87
C GLN A 56 6.75 5.46 -17.53
N MET A 57 6.63 4.22 -17.06
CA MET A 57 5.62 3.28 -17.54
C MET A 57 4.21 3.68 -17.11
N LEU A 58 4.06 4.19 -15.88
CA LEU A 58 2.80 4.67 -15.33
C LEU A 58 2.29 5.92 -16.04
N GLU A 59 3.17 6.89 -16.30
CA GLU A 59 2.85 8.10 -17.06
C GLU A 59 2.30 7.78 -18.47
N LYS A 60 2.87 6.75 -19.11
CA LYS A 60 2.43 6.29 -20.44
C LYS A 60 1.15 5.43 -20.39
N LYS A 61 0.57 5.18 -19.21
CA LYS A 61 -0.60 4.31 -18.97
C LYS A 61 -0.45 2.91 -19.58
N ILE A 62 0.77 2.42 -19.71
CA ILE A 62 1.03 1.11 -20.31
C ILE A 62 0.64 0.03 -19.30
N ASN A 63 -0.18 -0.93 -19.73
CA ASN A 63 -0.64 -2.09 -18.95
C ASN A 63 -1.45 -1.78 -17.68
N ALA A 64 -2.11 -0.61 -17.55
CA ALA A 64 -2.69 -0.04 -16.32
C ALA A 64 -4.20 -0.26 -16.04
N PRO A 65 -4.74 -1.47 -15.75
CA PRO A 65 -6.15 -1.59 -15.39
C PRO A 65 -6.49 -0.88 -14.06
N VAL A 66 -7.71 -0.40 -13.95
CA VAL A 66 -8.23 0.25 -12.74
C VAL A 66 -8.74 -0.83 -11.78
N THR A 67 -8.39 -0.77 -10.49
CA THR A 67 -9.00 -1.63 -9.47
C THR A 67 -9.51 -0.82 -8.28
N THR A 68 -10.61 -1.30 -7.70
CA THR A 68 -11.26 -0.78 -6.49
C THR A 68 -11.14 -1.79 -5.34
N SER A 69 -10.18 -2.72 -5.40
CA SER A 69 -10.08 -3.81 -4.42
C SER A 69 -9.31 -3.37 -3.17
N CYS A 70 -9.99 -3.43 -2.02
CA CYS A 70 -9.42 -3.27 -0.69
C CYS A 70 -8.13 -4.09 -0.48
N GLY A 71 -8.13 -5.35 -0.94
CA GLY A 71 -7.01 -6.27 -0.73
C GLY A 71 -5.69 -5.79 -1.33
N ARG A 72 -5.74 -5.02 -2.43
CA ARG A 72 -4.54 -4.47 -3.06
C ARG A 72 -3.88 -3.39 -2.21
N LEU A 73 -4.67 -2.61 -1.47
CA LEU A 73 -4.12 -1.63 -0.54
C LEU A 73 -3.33 -2.33 0.58
N PHE A 74 -3.85 -3.44 1.11
CA PHE A 74 -3.14 -4.25 2.10
C PHE A 74 -1.82 -4.80 1.56
N ASP A 75 -1.80 -5.30 0.33
CA ASP A 75 -0.58 -5.76 -0.33
C ASP A 75 0.47 -4.62 -0.40
N GLY A 76 0.06 -3.42 -0.82
CA GLY A 76 0.94 -2.26 -0.87
C GLY A 76 1.47 -1.83 0.50
N VAL A 77 0.62 -1.83 1.54
CA VAL A 77 1.03 -1.53 2.91
C VAL A 77 1.99 -2.60 3.44
N ALA A 78 1.74 -3.87 3.17
CA ALA A 78 2.65 -4.95 3.57
C ALA A 78 4.03 -4.81 2.92
N ALA A 79 4.09 -4.38 1.65
CA ALA A 79 5.34 -4.12 0.96
C ALA A 79 6.12 -2.94 1.57
N ILE A 80 5.44 -1.82 1.89
CA ILE A 80 6.13 -0.67 2.49
C ILE A 80 6.63 -0.94 3.90
N LEU A 81 5.91 -1.78 4.65
CA LEU A 81 6.34 -2.21 5.97
C LEU A 81 7.39 -3.33 5.94
N ALA A 82 7.87 -3.73 4.76
CA ALA A 82 8.81 -4.84 4.55
C ALA A 82 8.32 -6.19 5.11
N ILE A 83 7.00 -6.36 5.23
CA ILE A 83 6.36 -7.58 5.74
C ILE A 83 6.23 -8.62 4.62
N ALA A 84 6.02 -8.16 3.38
CA ALA A 84 5.95 -9.00 2.19
C ALA A 84 6.45 -8.25 0.94
N ASN A 85 7.72 -8.46 0.57
CA ASN A 85 8.31 -7.89 -0.65
C ASN A 85 8.01 -8.74 -1.90
N ALA A 86 7.82 -10.06 -1.72
CA ALA A 86 7.35 -11.00 -2.74
C ALA A 86 6.29 -11.91 -2.09
N ALA A 87 5.09 -11.95 -2.66
CA ALA A 87 4.03 -12.82 -2.15
C ALA A 87 4.19 -14.20 -2.79
N SER A 88 4.60 -15.19 -2.00
CA SER A 88 4.62 -16.59 -2.43
C SER A 88 3.21 -17.12 -2.67
N ASP A 89 2.20 -16.57 -1.98
CA ASP A 89 0.80 -17.01 -2.03
C ASP A 89 -0.18 -15.86 -1.70
N GLU A 90 -1.37 -15.89 -2.31
CA GLU A 90 -2.46 -14.95 -2.08
C GLU A 90 -2.92 -14.99 -0.60
N GLY A 91 -3.01 -13.82 0.06
CA GLY A 91 -3.45 -13.69 1.46
C GLY A 91 -2.36 -13.78 2.54
N GLN A 92 -1.10 -14.11 2.19
CA GLN A 92 0.01 -14.16 3.16
C GLN A 92 0.37 -12.80 3.75
N ALA A 93 0.19 -11.71 3.00
CA ALA A 93 0.46 -10.34 3.47
C ALA A 93 -0.42 -9.99 4.70
N ALA A 94 -1.74 -10.19 4.58
CA ALA A 94 -2.69 -9.94 5.67
C ALA A 94 -2.42 -10.85 6.89
N ILE A 95 -2.14 -12.14 6.67
CA ILE A 95 -1.84 -13.09 7.77
C ILE A 95 -0.55 -12.69 8.53
N ARG A 96 0.49 -12.25 7.81
CA ARG A 96 1.75 -11.80 8.43
C ARG A 96 1.57 -10.47 9.18
N MET A 97 0.73 -9.59 8.66
CA MET A 97 0.32 -8.35 9.33
C MET A 97 -0.40 -8.67 10.65
N ASP A 98 -1.34 -9.61 10.67
CA ASP A 98 -2.04 -10.01 11.89
C ASP A 98 -1.10 -10.59 12.96
N GLY A 99 -0.07 -11.33 12.55
CA GLY A 99 0.92 -11.91 13.47
C GLY A 99 1.81 -10.90 14.20
N ILE A 100 1.90 -9.64 13.74
CA ILE A 100 2.74 -8.60 14.34
C ILE A 100 1.97 -7.56 15.17
N GLN A 101 0.66 -7.75 15.36
CA GLN A 101 -0.22 -6.83 16.12
C GLN A 101 -0.01 -6.90 17.64
N ASN A 102 1.23 -7.02 18.13
CA ASN A 102 1.53 -7.07 19.56
C ASN A 102 1.70 -5.66 20.15
N SER A 103 0.63 -4.86 20.12
CA SER A 103 0.58 -3.53 20.72
C SER A 103 -0.83 -3.20 21.22
N SER A 104 -0.93 -2.55 22.38
CA SER A 104 -2.18 -2.00 22.93
C SER A 104 -2.60 -0.68 22.25
N GLU A 105 -2.28 -0.51 20.97
CA GLU A 105 -2.55 0.74 20.24
C GLU A 105 -4.05 0.84 19.92
N THR A 106 -4.60 2.04 20.07
CA THR A 106 -6.04 2.33 19.88
C THR A 106 -6.26 3.47 18.89
N ALA A 107 -5.19 4.19 18.53
CA ALA A 107 -5.20 5.18 17.48
C ALA A 107 -5.51 4.51 16.13
N ALA A 108 -6.28 5.21 15.31
CA ALA A 108 -6.66 4.78 13.97
C ALA A 108 -6.25 5.86 12.97
N TYR A 109 -5.80 5.46 11.78
CA TYR A 109 -5.63 6.42 10.70
C TYR A 109 -6.97 6.88 10.16
N ALA A 110 -7.05 8.14 9.74
CA ALA A 110 -8.24 8.66 9.11
C ALA A 110 -8.44 8.00 7.73
N CYS A 111 -9.61 7.40 7.52
CA CYS A 111 -10.07 6.94 6.22
C CYS A 111 -11.18 7.87 5.74
N PRO A 112 -10.87 8.98 5.06
CA PRO A 112 -11.90 9.85 4.53
C PRO A 112 -12.72 9.10 3.50
N MET A 113 -14.03 9.35 3.53
CA MET A 113 -14.98 8.88 2.54
C MET A 113 -15.47 10.06 1.70
N SER A 114 -15.51 9.88 0.39
CA SER A 114 -16.18 10.79 -0.53
C SER A 114 -17.70 10.76 -0.34
N GLU A 115 -18.40 11.75 -0.91
CA GLU A 115 -19.85 11.91 -0.78
C GLU A 115 -20.65 10.74 -1.37
N ASP A 116 -20.11 10.02 -2.36
CA ASP A 116 -20.68 8.80 -2.94
C ASP A 116 -20.35 7.53 -2.14
N GLY A 117 -19.72 7.68 -0.98
CA GLY A 117 -19.35 6.61 -0.07
C GLY A 117 -18.13 5.82 -0.57
N ALA A 118 -17.26 6.45 -1.37
CA ALA A 118 -15.99 5.85 -1.74
C ALA A 118 -14.92 6.14 -0.69
N MET A 119 -14.30 5.12 -0.11
CA MET A 119 -13.14 5.31 0.76
C MET A 119 -11.96 5.80 -0.08
N GLU A 120 -11.15 6.70 0.48
CA GLU A 120 -9.96 7.27 -0.17
C GLU A 120 -8.69 6.51 0.25
N PRO A 121 -8.30 5.44 -0.46
CA PRO A 121 -7.20 4.55 -0.05
C PRO A 121 -5.84 5.26 0.00
N LEU A 122 -5.63 6.27 -0.85
CA LEU A 122 -4.38 7.02 -0.88
C LEU A 122 -4.17 7.89 0.37
N ALA A 123 -5.26 8.37 1.00
CA ALA A 123 -5.18 9.13 2.24
C ALA A 123 -4.74 8.24 3.43
N LEU A 124 -5.17 6.98 3.44
CA LEU A 124 -4.64 5.98 4.38
C LEU A 124 -3.18 5.66 4.08
N PHE A 125 -2.86 5.42 2.80
CA PHE A 125 -1.52 5.01 2.40
C PHE A 125 -0.45 6.06 2.70
N ILE A 126 -0.74 7.36 2.49
CA ILE A 126 0.23 8.42 2.82
C ILE A 126 0.51 8.47 4.32
N THR A 127 -0.51 8.28 5.17
CA THR A 127 -0.32 8.26 6.62
C THR A 127 0.54 7.06 7.07
N VAL A 128 0.33 5.90 6.45
CA VAL A 128 1.20 4.72 6.63
C VAL A 128 2.64 5.03 6.23
N HIS A 129 2.83 5.63 5.06
CA HIS A 129 4.14 6.01 4.54
C HIS A 129 4.87 6.98 5.47
N ASP A 130 4.18 7.99 5.98
CA ASP A 130 4.78 9.01 6.85
C ASP A 130 5.24 8.42 8.20
N ASP A 131 4.42 7.55 8.81
CA ASP A 131 4.80 6.83 10.03
C ASP A 131 5.97 5.85 9.76
N TRP A 132 5.99 5.21 8.58
CA TRP A 132 7.11 4.37 8.17
C TRP A 132 8.41 5.16 7.99
N GLU A 133 8.36 6.32 7.32
CA GLU A 133 9.49 7.22 7.07
C GLU A 133 10.19 7.63 8.38
N VAL A 134 9.40 8.01 9.40
CA VAL A 134 9.94 8.41 10.72
C VAL A 134 10.28 7.22 11.61
N GLY A 135 10.01 5.98 11.17
CA GLY A 135 10.44 4.77 11.85
C GLY A 135 9.53 4.24 12.94
N VAL A 136 8.23 4.53 12.86
CA VAL A 136 7.24 3.86 13.70
C VAL A 136 7.31 2.35 13.46
N ARG A 137 7.22 1.56 14.54
CA ARG A 137 7.29 0.09 14.46
C ARG A 137 6.19 -0.43 13.53
N ALA A 138 6.53 -1.34 12.62
CA ALA A 138 5.59 -1.91 11.65
C ALA A 138 4.31 -2.47 12.30
N GLY A 139 4.40 -3.10 13.47
CA GLY A 139 3.22 -3.59 14.19
C GLY A 139 2.25 -2.49 14.66
N VAL A 140 2.77 -1.31 15.02
CA VAL A 140 1.95 -0.14 15.39
C VAL A 140 1.28 0.47 14.16
N VAL A 141 2.06 0.67 13.08
CA VAL A 141 1.52 1.18 11.80
C VAL A 141 0.44 0.25 11.26
N ASN A 142 0.69 -1.06 11.34
CA ASN A 142 -0.24 -2.09 10.93
C ASN A 142 -1.56 -2.00 11.70
N LEU A 143 -1.51 -1.88 13.04
CA LEU A 143 -2.72 -1.80 13.84
C LEU A 143 -3.51 -0.51 13.60
N ARG A 144 -2.83 0.64 13.47
CA ARG A 144 -3.47 1.93 13.14
C ARG A 144 -4.17 1.90 11.78
N PHE A 145 -3.57 1.23 10.80
CA PHE A 145 -4.16 1.00 9.49
C PHE A 145 -5.41 0.13 9.56
N HIS A 146 -5.36 -1.01 10.26
CA HIS A 146 -6.51 -1.90 10.44
C HIS A 146 -7.66 -1.19 11.16
N LEU A 147 -7.38 -0.47 12.25
CA LEU A 147 -8.39 0.29 12.99
C LEU A 147 -9.00 1.43 12.16
N GLY A 148 -8.24 2.03 11.24
CA GLY A 148 -8.71 3.08 10.34
C GLY A 148 -9.70 2.60 9.29
N LEU A 149 -9.71 1.30 8.96
CA LEU A 149 -10.66 0.69 8.03
C LEU A 149 -11.95 0.20 8.69
N ILE A 150 -11.92 0.01 10.02
CA ILE A 150 -13.05 -0.51 10.81
C ILE A 150 -13.92 0.62 11.36
N LYS A 151 -13.33 1.79 11.64
CA LYS A 151 -14.02 2.98 12.18
C LYS A 151 -14.72 3.77 11.09
#